data_AF-A0A1W1CFB3-F1
#
_entry.id   AF-A0A1W1CFB3-F1
#
_cell.length_a   1.000
_cell.length_b   1.000
_cell.length_c   1.000
_cell.angle_alpha   90.00
_cell.angle_beta   90.00
_cell.angle_gamma   90.00
#
_symmetry.space_group_name_H-M   'P 1'
#
loop_
_entity.id
_entity.type
_entity.pdbx_description
1 polymer ?
#
loop_
_entity_poly.entity_id
_entity_poly.type
_entity_poly.pdbx_seq_one_letter_code
_entity_poly.pdbx_strand_id
1 'polypeptide(L)'
;MKTLRNREATSQELQETLALILKYHGTIPNKLGIRVNPEFYKYSEVLMRLCRHPNTNKKLIIDFDRALEKKNPEYIREINDALTKGLNSLGV
;
A
#
# COMPACT_ATOMS: atom_id res chain seq x y z
N MET A 1 -11.57 -1.68 1.97
CA MET A 1 -11.10 -0.27 2.09
C MET A 1 -11.76 0.54 3.22
N LYS A 2 -12.90 0.12 3.82
CA LYS A 2 -13.53 0.87 4.93
C LYS A 2 -12.59 1.06 6.14
N THR A 3 -11.84 0.03 6.55
CA THR A 3 -10.94 0.08 7.72
C THR A 3 -9.79 1.07 7.56
N LEU A 4 -9.13 1.14 6.39
CA LEU A 4 -8.07 2.14 6.12
C LEU A 4 -8.57 3.59 6.11
N ARG A 5 -9.89 3.80 6.01
CA ARG A 5 -10.52 5.13 6.12
C ARG A 5 -10.97 5.44 7.54
N ASN A 6 -11.11 4.41 8.38
CA ASN A 6 -11.51 4.58 9.77
C ASN A 6 -10.28 4.95 10.61
N ARG A 7 -10.16 6.22 10.99
CA ARG A 7 -9.02 6.73 11.77
C ARG A 7 -8.90 6.09 13.15
N GLU A 8 -9.96 5.49 13.67
CA GLU A 8 -9.98 4.81 14.97
C GLU A 8 -9.54 3.34 14.87
N ALA A 9 -9.35 2.82 13.65
CA ALA A 9 -8.89 1.45 13.46
C ALA A 9 -7.55 1.23 14.16
N THR A 10 -7.49 0.17 14.96
CA THR A 10 -6.29 -0.21 15.70
C THR A 10 -5.21 -0.71 14.75
N SER A 11 -3.95 -0.73 15.21
CA SER A 11 -2.85 -1.29 14.41
C SER A 11 -3.08 -2.75 14.01
N GLN A 12 -3.78 -3.53 14.84
CA GLN A 12 -4.13 -4.92 14.54
C GLN A 12 -5.17 -5.01 13.43
N GLU A 13 -6.24 -4.22 13.48
CA GLU A 13 -7.26 -4.18 12.42
C GLU A 13 -6.68 -3.70 11.08
N LEU A 14 -5.72 -2.77 11.12
CA LEU A 14 -4.96 -2.38 9.95
C LEU A 14 -4.16 -3.55 9.39
N GLN A 15 -3.42 -4.27 10.24
CA GLN A 15 -2.64 -5.44 9.83
C GLN A 15 -3.51 -6.52 9.16
N GLU A 16 -4.64 -6.86 9.79
CA GLU A 16 -5.59 -7.84 9.27
C GLU A 16 -6.18 -7.37 7.93
N THR A 17 -6.52 -6.09 7.82
CA THR A 17 -7.03 -5.49 6.58
C THR A 17 -5.99 -5.56 5.46
N LEU A 18 -4.73 -5.22 5.74
CA LEU A 18 -3.64 -5.28 4.77
C LEU A 18 -3.36 -6.72 4.32
N ALA A 19 -3.41 -7.67 5.24
CA ALA A 19 -3.27 -9.10 4.93
C ALA A 19 -4.41 -9.58 4.01
N LEU A 20 -5.65 -9.15 4.24
CA LEU A 20 -6.79 -9.47 3.37
C LEU A 20 -6.63 -8.84 1.98
N ILE A 21 -6.15 -7.59 1.90
CA ILE A 21 -5.85 -6.93 0.63
C ILE A 21 -4.79 -7.73 -0.14
N LEU A 22 -3.69 -8.12 0.50
CA LEU A 22 -2.64 -8.92 -0.14
C LEU A 22 -3.13 -10.32 -0.56
N LYS A 23 -4.04 -10.92 0.21
CA LYS A 23 -4.58 -12.25 -0.07
C LYS A 23 -5.49 -12.25 -1.29
N TYR A 24 -6.48 -11.37 -1.35
CA TYR A 24 -7.52 -11.39 -2.39
C TYR A 24 -7.24 -10.44 -3.56
N HIS A 25 -6.47 -9.39 -3.30
CA HIS A 25 -6.16 -8.36 -4.27
C HIS A 25 -4.66 -8.11 -4.36
N GLY A 26 -3.76 -8.93 -3.82
CA GLY A 26 -2.33 -8.60 -3.82
C GLY A 26 -1.62 -8.70 -5.16
N THR A 27 -2.31 -9.09 -6.23
CA THR A 27 -1.74 -9.28 -7.57
C THR A 27 -2.27 -8.21 -8.51
N ILE A 28 -1.36 -7.40 -9.03
CA ILE A 28 -1.64 -6.33 -9.97
C ILE A 28 -1.54 -6.91 -11.38
N PRO A 29 -2.51 -6.67 -12.28
CA PRO A 29 -2.38 -7.08 -13.66
C PRO A 29 -1.13 -6.46 -14.32
N ASN A 30 -0.58 -7.14 -15.32
CA ASN A 30 0.64 -6.71 -16.01
C ASN A 30 0.53 -5.28 -16.56
N LYS A 31 1.68 -4.64 -16.73
CA LYS A 31 1.80 -3.31 -17.31
C LYS A 31 1.32 -3.28 -18.75
N LEU A 32 0.82 -2.12 -19.17
CA LEU A 32 0.44 -1.86 -20.56
C LEU A 32 1.65 -1.27 -21.30
N GLY A 33 2.64 -2.12 -21.56
CA GLY A 33 3.96 -1.71 -22.06
C GLY A 33 4.71 -0.89 -20.99
N ILE A 34 5.03 0.37 -21.30
CA ILE A 34 5.68 1.29 -20.35
C ILE A 34 4.71 1.91 -19.34
N ARG A 35 3.39 1.74 -19.54
CA ARG A 35 2.37 2.38 -18.69
C ARG A 35 1.96 1.46 -17.55
N VAL A 36 1.77 2.06 -16.37
CA VAL A 36 1.17 1.37 -15.23
C VAL A 36 -0.24 0.88 -15.58
N ASN A 37 -0.60 -0.31 -15.12
CA ASN A 37 -2.00 -0.73 -15.18
C ASN A 37 -2.84 0.17 -14.26
N PRO A 38 -4.04 0.62 -14.68
CA PRO A 38 -4.91 1.43 -13.82
C PRO A 38 -5.23 0.81 -12.46
N GLU A 39 -5.24 -0.53 -12.36
CA GLU A 39 -5.45 -1.22 -11.09
C GLU A 39 -4.36 -0.91 -10.06
N PHE A 40 -3.14 -0.55 -10.50
CA PHE A 40 -2.06 -0.11 -9.63
C PHE A 40 -2.47 1.08 -8.74
N TYR A 41 -3.30 2.00 -9.24
CA TYR A 41 -3.69 3.20 -8.50
C TYR A 41 -4.42 2.87 -7.18
N LYS A 42 -5.12 1.73 -7.11
CA LYS A 42 -5.76 1.27 -5.86
C LYS A 42 -4.73 0.99 -4.76
N TYR A 43 -3.58 0.44 -5.11
CA TYR A 43 -2.51 0.13 -4.17
C TYR A 43 -1.69 1.35 -3.79
N SER A 44 -1.47 2.26 -4.75
CA SER A 44 -0.90 3.57 -4.48
C SER A 44 -1.75 4.34 -3.45
N GLU A 45 -3.08 4.33 -3.61
CA GLU A 45 -4.01 4.92 -2.65
C GLU A 45 -3.97 4.23 -1.27
N VAL A 46 -3.85 2.90 -1.24
CA VAL A 46 -3.68 2.12 0.00
C VAL A 46 -2.37 2.50 0.72
N LEU A 47 -1.24 2.55 0.00
CA LEU A 47 0.06 2.95 0.56
C LEU A 47 0.00 4.37 1.13
N MET A 48 -0.54 5.32 0.36
CA MET A 48 -0.68 6.71 0.82
C MET A 48 -1.57 6.81 2.06
N ARG A 49 -2.68 6.07 2.11
CA ARG A 49 -3.56 6.04 3.29
C ARG A 49 -2.89 5.39 4.48
N LEU A 50 -2.18 4.29 4.27
CA LEU A 50 -1.47 3.58 5.32
C LEU A 50 -0.41 4.46 5.95
N CYS A 51 0.36 5.21 5.15
CA CYS A 51 1.34 6.16 5.65
C CYS A 51 0.71 7.27 6.50
N ARG A 52 -0.47 7.78 6.09
CA ARG A 52 -1.18 8.87 6.79
C ARG A 52 -2.07 8.41 7.96
N HIS A 53 -2.14 7.11 8.22
CA HIS A 53 -3.06 6.60 9.23
C HIS A 53 -2.47 6.81 10.65
N PRO A 54 -3.22 7.38 11.61
CA PRO A 54 -2.68 7.74 12.93
C PRO A 54 -2.15 6.54 13.72
N ASN A 55 -2.80 5.38 13.59
CA ASN A 55 -2.42 4.14 14.25
C ASN A 55 -1.49 3.25 13.42
N THR A 56 -0.89 3.80 12.35
CA THR A 56 0.13 3.09 11.57
C THR A 56 1.47 3.10 12.29
N ASN A 57 2.38 2.24 11.85
CA ASN A 57 3.78 2.29 12.28
C ASN A 57 4.71 1.86 11.16
N LYS A 58 6.01 2.16 11.31
CA LYS A 58 7.04 1.86 10.30
C LYS A 58 7.07 0.37 9.93
N LYS A 59 6.82 -0.53 10.89
CA LYS A 59 6.82 -1.97 10.66
C LYS A 59 5.66 -2.39 9.72
N LEU A 60 4.44 -1.92 9.98
CA LEU A 60 3.27 -2.20 9.13
C LEU A 60 3.47 -1.72 7.69
N ILE A 61 4.06 -0.54 7.54
CA ILE A 61 4.35 0.04 6.22
C ILE A 61 5.36 -0.83 5.47
N ILE A 62 6.50 -1.17 6.11
CA ILE A 62 7.56 -1.98 5.49
C ILE A 62 7.07 -3.40 5.17
N ASP A 63 6.31 -4.01 6.08
CA ASP A 63 5.82 -5.38 5.90
C ASP A 63 4.84 -5.44 4.71
N PHE A 64 3.96 -4.44 4.57
CA PHE A 64 3.04 -4.34 3.45
C PHE A 64 3.76 -4.05 2.13
N ASP A 65 4.69 -3.10 2.12
CA ASP A 65 5.52 -2.73 0.98
C ASP A 65 6.27 -3.94 0.41
N ARG A 66 7.07 -4.61 1.24
CA ARG A 66 7.82 -5.83 0.86
C ARG A 66 6.91 -6.94 0.35
N ALA A 67 5.76 -7.14 0.96
CA ALA A 67 4.82 -8.17 0.54
C ALA A 67 4.18 -7.84 -0.82
N LEU A 68 3.91 -6.56 -1.09
CA LEU A 68 3.37 -6.09 -2.36
C LEU A 68 4.42 -6.19 -3.47
N GLU A 69 5.67 -5.76 -3.22
CA GLU A 69 6.79 -5.90 -4.15
C GLU A 69 7.06 -7.36 -4.52
N LYS A 70 7.12 -8.24 -3.52
CA LYS A 70 7.37 -9.67 -3.73
C LYS A 70 6.33 -10.32 -4.65
N LYS A 71 5.07 -9.87 -4.55
CA LYS A 71 3.98 -10.34 -5.43
C LYS A 71 3.99 -9.69 -6.81
N ASN A 72 4.57 -8.49 -6.94
CA ASN A 72 4.47 -7.66 -8.14
C ASN A 72 5.85 -7.08 -8.50
N PRO A 73 6.83 -7.93 -8.89
CA PRO A 73 8.21 -7.50 -9.12
C PRO A 73 8.33 -6.46 -10.23
N GLU A 74 7.42 -6.45 -11.22
CA GLU A 74 7.40 -5.44 -12.27
C GLU A 74 7.05 -4.03 -11.77
N TYR A 75 6.39 -3.92 -10.61
CA TYR A 75 5.88 -2.67 -10.04
C TYR A 75 6.76 -2.08 -8.94
N ILE A 76 7.93 -2.67 -8.65
CA ILE A 76 8.81 -2.23 -7.55
C ILE A 76 9.07 -0.73 -7.58
N ARG A 77 9.39 -0.18 -8.76
CA ARG A 77 9.66 1.26 -8.90
C ARG A 77 8.46 2.11 -8.51
N GLU A 78 7.27 1.77 -9.01
CA GLU A 78 6.07 2.55 -8.75
C GLU A 78 5.56 2.38 -7.31
N ILE A 79 5.73 1.20 -6.73
CA ILE A 79 5.45 0.94 -5.30
C ILE A 79 6.33 1.84 -4.43
N ASN A 80 7.65 1.86 -4.68
CA ASN A 80 8.60 2.72 -3.97
C ASN A 80 8.28 4.21 -4.15
N ASP A 81 7.90 4.64 -5.36
CA ASP A 81 7.50 6.03 -5.62
C ASP A 81 6.24 6.39 -4.81
N ALA A 82 5.24 5.50 -4.74
CA ALA A 82 4.02 5.71 -3.97
C ALA A 82 4.29 5.77 -2.47
N LEU A 83 5.15 4.85 -1.97
CA LEU A 83 5.59 4.84 -0.58
C LEU A 83 6.33 6.13 -0.22
N THR A 84 7.31 6.53 -1.03
CA THR A 84 8.08 7.77 -0.84
C THR A 84 7.17 8.99 -0.82
N LYS A 85 6.21 9.10 -1.75
CA LYS A 85 5.20 10.17 -1.75
C LYS A 85 4.33 10.14 -0.48
N GLY A 86 3.92 8.96 -0.03
CA GLY A 86 3.16 8.78 1.20
C GLY A 86 3.91 9.24 2.44
N LEU A 87 5.20 8.88 2.55
CA LEU A 87 6.07 9.29 3.65
C LEU A 87 6.39 10.78 3.62
N ASN A 88 6.74 11.33 2.45
CA ASN A 88 7.04 12.76 2.30
C ASN A 88 5.81 13.63 2.58
N SER A 89 4.61 13.12 2.32
CA SER A 89 3.37 13.80 2.68
C SER A 89 3.13 13.92 4.20
N LEU A 90 3.89 13.20 5.03
CA LEU A 90 3.83 13.34 6.49
C LEU A 90 4.55 14.59 7.00
N GLY A 91 5.33 15.28 6.15
CA GLY A 91 6.01 16.52 6.49
C GLY A 91 7.17 16.29 7.47
N VAL A 92 8.38 16.17 6.94
CA VAL A 92 9.56 16.74 7.59
C VAL A 92 9.95 17.97 6.79
#